data_AF-A0A2V6C016-F1
#
_entry.id   AF-A0A2V6C016-F1
#
_cell.length_a   1.000
_cell.length_b   1.000
_cell.length_c   1.000
_cell.angle_alpha   90.00
_cell.angle_beta   90.00
_cell.angle_gamma   90.00
#
_symmetry.space_group_name_H-M   'P 1'
#
loop_
_entity.id
_entity.type
_entity.pdbx_description
1 polymer ?
#
loop_
_entity_poly.entity_id
_entity_poly.type
_entity_poly.pdbx_seq_one_letter_code
_entity_poly.pdbx_strand_id
1 'polypeptide(L)'
;MSPNNKLVLLSANGRIEVIMTLDEAGKLMRGCAERMNELYKKAVFDEWAIVSLMQHKVKILSYLGPRKDDFQRNFSTDVQELRGELLSNQQDIGDFEFARHGVGTKVEAFLVVGDGLYLICNNTAQSMNSLTKDPLWLSAQVPFVELSDRFRSDPLVFPL
;
A
#
# COMPACT_ATOMS: atom_id res chain seq x y z
N MET A 1 -26.60 4.64 -10.99
CA MET A 1 -25.26 5.20 -11.27
C MET A 1 -24.32 4.02 -11.41
N SER A 2 -23.69 3.83 -12.57
CA SER A 2 -22.80 2.69 -12.81
C SER A 2 -21.48 2.88 -12.05
N PRO A 3 -21.03 1.94 -11.19
CA PRO A 3 -19.90 2.17 -10.28
C PRO A 3 -18.51 1.84 -10.84
N ASN A 4 -18.33 1.64 -12.16
CA ASN A 4 -17.10 1.03 -12.69
C ASN A 4 -16.49 1.75 -13.92
N ASN A 5 -16.74 3.04 -14.12
CA ASN A 5 -16.10 3.76 -15.22
C ASN A 5 -14.65 4.06 -14.87
N LYS A 6 -13.72 3.25 -15.40
CA LYS A 6 -12.27 3.53 -15.38
C LYS A 6 -12.02 4.96 -15.87
N LEU A 7 -11.20 5.71 -15.15
CA LEU A 7 -10.73 6.99 -15.63
C LEU A 7 -9.80 6.73 -16.83
N VAL A 8 -10.06 7.45 -17.91
CA VAL A 8 -9.28 7.38 -19.14
C VAL A 8 -8.66 8.75 -19.35
N LEU A 9 -7.33 8.84 -19.32
CA LEU A 9 -6.63 10.02 -19.81
C LEU A 9 -6.13 9.77 -21.24
N LEU A 10 -6.26 10.80 -22.07
CA LEU A 10 -5.62 10.84 -23.38
C LEU A 10 -4.20 11.38 -23.19
N SER A 11 -3.21 10.51 -23.32
CA SER A 11 -1.82 10.95 -23.38
C SER A 11 -1.58 11.77 -24.65
N ALA A 12 -0.57 12.65 -24.62
CA ALA A 12 -0.17 13.48 -25.77
C ALA A 12 0.13 12.68 -27.05
N ASN A 13 0.36 11.36 -26.93
CA ASN A 13 0.67 10.46 -28.03
C ASN A 13 -0.56 9.64 -28.50
N GLY A 14 -1.77 10.00 -28.05
CA GLY A 14 -3.02 9.34 -28.45
C GLY A 14 -3.27 7.98 -27.80
N ARG A 15 -2.44 7.56 -26.82
CA ARG A 15 -2.71 6.37 -26.02
C ARG A 15 -3.74 6.69 -24.95
N ILE A 16 -4.76 5.83 -24.85
CA ILE A 16 -5.69 5.75 -23.73
C ILE A 16 -4.91 5.17 -22.56
N GLU A 17 -4.60 6.00 -21.57
CA GLU A 17 -4.14 5.52 -20.27
C GLU A 17 -5.37 5.13 -19.46
N VAL A 18 -5.43 3.85 -19.14
CA VAL A 18 -6.38 3.34 -18.17
C VAL A 18 -5.80 3.64 -16.80
N ILE A 19 -6.60 4.28 -15.96
CA ILE A 19 -6.14 4.74 -14.65
C ILE A 19 -6.87 3.99 -13.58
N MET A 20 -6.09 3.42 -12.67
CA MET A 20 -6.63 2.74 -11.50
C MET A 20 -7.34 3.75 -10.59
N THR A 21 -8.57 3.40 -10.22
CA THR A 21 -9.36 4.11 -9.22
C THR A 21 -9.08 3.59 -7.81
N LEU A 22 -9.45 4.35 -6.78
CA LEU A 22 -9.28 3.91 -5.38
C LEU A 22 -10.10 2.65 -5.05
N ASP A 23 -11.27 2.47 -5.67
CA ASP A 23 -12.08 1.25 -5.50
C ASP A 23 -11.39 0.02 -6.11
N GLU A 24 -10.83 0.15 -7.31
CA GLU A 24 -10.04 -0.90 -7.95
C GLU A 24 -8.78 -1.23 -7.16
N ALA A 25 -8.05 -0.22 -6.69
CA ALA A 25 -6.92 -0.40 -5.79
C ALA A 25 -7.34 -1.17 -4.53
N GLY A 26 -8.48 -0.80 -3.92
CA GLY A 26 -9.03 -1.52 -2.76
C GLY A 26 -9.38 -2.99 -3.04
N LYS A 27 -9.86 -3.32 -4.24
CA LYS A 27 -10.10 -4.72 -4.65
C LYS A 27 -8.79 -5.49 -4.81
N LEU A 28 -7.77 -4.88 -5.44
CA LEU A 28 -6.45 -5.49 -5.60
C LEU A 28 -5.76 -5.72 -4.25
N MET A 29 -5.84 -4.76 -3.34
CA MET A 29 -5.32 -4.90 -1.98
C MET A 29 -5.96 -6.08 -1.24
N ARG A 30 -7.30 -6.19 -1.28
CA ARG A 30 -8.01 -7.31 -0.63
C ARG A 30 -7.59 -8.66 -1.22
N GLY A 31 -7.57 -8.78 -2.55
CA GLY A 31 -7.14 -10.01 -3.21
C GLY A 31 -5.68 -10.38 -2.90
N CYS A 32 -4.79 -9.38 -2.85
CA CYS A 32 -3.40 -9.58 -2.41
C CYS A 32 -3.36 -10.10 -0.98
N ALA A 33 -4.01 -9.42 -0.03
CA ALA A 33 -4.03 -9.81 1.37
C ALA A 33 -4.57 -11.24 1.58
N GLU A 34 -5.67 -11.58 0.93
CA GLU A 34 -6.24 -12.93 0.95
C GLU A 34 -5.24 -13.97 0.44
N ARG A 35 -4.61 -13.71 -0.71
CA ARG A 35 -3.65 -14.64 -1.30
C ARG A 35 -2.38 -14.82 -0.46
N MET A 36 -1.85 -13.72 0.08
CA MET A 36 -0.72 -13.77 1.02
C MET A 36 -1.07 -14.65 2.23
N ASN A 37 -2.27 -14.45 2.80
CA ASN A 37 -2.73 -15.21 3.96
C ASN A 37 -2.94 -16.69 3.66
N GLU A 38 -3.45 -17.02 2.48
CA GLU A 38 -3.60 -18.42 2.02
C GLU A 38 -2.26 -19.16 1.92
N LEU A 39 -1.24 -18.48 1.39
CA LEU A 39 0.11 -19.04 1.25
C LEU A 39 0.81 -19.13 2.61
N TYR A 40 0.63 -18.13 3.45
CA TYR A 40 1.25 -18.02 4.77
C TYR A 40 0.53 -18.80 5.88
N LYS A 41 -0.71 -19.24 5.64
CA LYS A 41 -1.60 -19.95 6.58
C LYS A 41 -2.05 -19.14 7.80
N LYS A 42 -1.76 -17.85 7.83
CA LYS A 42 -2.17 -16.86 8.84
C LYS A 42 -2.09 -15.46 8.24
N ALA A 43 -2.60 -14.46 8.94
CA ALA A 43 -2.48 -13.08 8.49
C ALA A 43 -1.01 -12.66 8.37
N VAL A 44 -0.57 -12.24 7.18
CA VAL A 44 0.74 -11.60 6.97
C VAL A 44 0.65 -10.14 7.36
N PHE A 45 -0.31 -9.42 6.78
CA PHE A 45 -0.67 -8.06 7.13
C PHE A 45 -2.17 -8.03 7.41
N ASP A 46 -2.56 -7.57 8.58
CA ASP A 46 -3.95 -7.45 9.02
C ASP A 46 -4.45 -5.99 8.99
N GLU A 47 -3.57 -5.05 8.64
CA GLU A 47 -3.88 -3.62 8.53
C GLU A 47 -3.23 -3.04 7.27
N TRP A 48 -4.02 -2.36 6.45
CA TRP A 48 -3.63 -1.83 5.13
C TRP A 48 -4.24 -0.43 4.95
N ALA A 49 -3.44 0.53 4.51
CA ALA A 49 -3.90 1.90 4.28
C ALA A 49 -3.30 2.50 3.01
N ILE A 50 -4.13 3.08 2.14
CA ILE A 50 -3.64 3.97 1.08
C ILE A 50 -3.63 5.39 1.63
N VAL A 51 -2.49 6.08 1.45
CA VAL A 51 -2.25 7.40 1.99
C VAL A 51 -1.68 8.34 0.93
N SER A 52 -1.95 9.63 1.07
CA SER A 52 -1.31 10.70 0.31
C SER A 52 -0.36 11.48 1.19
N LEU A 53 0.87 11.72 0.69
CA LEU A 53 1.91 12.53 1.34
C LEU A 53 2.18 13.86 0.62
N MET A 54 1.33 14.22 -0.35
CA MET A 54 1.51 15.40 -1.20
C MET A 54 1.23 16.72 -0.47
N GLN A 55 1.75 17.84 -0.99
CA GLN A 55 1.45 19.21 -0.54
C GLN A 55 1.62 19.46 0.97
N HIS A 56 2.60 18.80 1.61
CA HIS A 56 2.83 18.86 3.07
C HIS A 56 1.65 18.39 3.93
N LYS A 57 0.64 17.75 3.32
CA LYS A 57 -0.50 17.15 4.00
C LYS A 57 -0.37 15.64 3.95
N VAL A 58 -0.88 15.02 5.00
CA VAL A 58 -0.88 13.57 5.17
C VAL A 58 -2.35 13.17 5.30
N LYS A 59 -2.86 12.35 4.37
CA LYS A 59 -4.28 11.99 4.29
C LYS A 59 -4.45 10.49 4.08
N ILE A 60 -5.33 9.87 4.85
CA ILE A 60 -5.78 8.50 4.62
C ILE A 60 -6.86 8.52 3.54
N LEU A 61 -6.64 7.79 2.45
CA LEU A 61 -7.58 7.66 1.33
C LEU A 61 -8.42 6.39 1.46
N SER A 62 -7.80 5.28 1.85
CA SER A 62 -8.46 3.99 2.08
C SER A 62 -7.85 3.31 3.30
N TYR A 63 -8.64 2.54 4.02
CA TYR A 63 -8.21 1.80 5.21
C TYR A 63 -8.95 0.47 5.32
N LEU A 64 -8.20 -0.59 5.63
CA LEU A 64 -8.68 -1.94 5.91
C LEU A 64 -7.89 -2.48 7.10
N GLY A 65 -8.54 -2.74 8.24
CA GLY A 65 -7.86 -3.35 9.38
C GLY A 65 -8.63 -3.21 10.69
N PRO A 66 -8.17 -3.86 11.78
CA PRO A 66 -8.92 -3.95 13.03
C PRO A 66 -8.89 -2.67 13.88
N ARG A 67 -7.91 -1.77 13.70
CA ARG A 67 -7.66 -0.63 14.60
C ARG A 67 -7.93 0.74 13.99
N LYS A 68 -9.01 0.90 13.21
CA LYS A 68 -9.26 2.11 12.41
C LYS A 68 -9.10 3.41 13.19
N ASP A 69 -9.71 3.50 14.37
CA ASP A 69 -9.74 4.73 15.16
C ASP A 69 -8.36 5.05 15.76
N ASP A 70 -7.63 4.04 16.24
CA ASP A 70 -6.26 4.21 16.74
C ASP A 70 -5.30 4.59 15.62
N PHE A 71 -5.41 3.93 14.46
CA PHE A 71 -4.62 4.25 13.28
C PHE A 71 -4.84 5.72 12.89
N GLN A 72 -6.09 6.16 12.77
CA GLN A 72 -6.41 7.55 12.43
C GLN A 72 -5.87 8.58 13.43
N ARG A 73 -5.89 8.26 14.73
CA ARG A 73 -5.36 9.15 15.79
C ARG A 73 -3.84 9.34 15.70
N ASN A 74 -3.11 8.25 15.47
CA ASN A 74 -1.64 8.27 15.49
C ASN A 74 -1.02 8.55 14.12
N PHE A 75 -1.81 8.42 13.06
CA PHE A 75 -1.40 8.50 11.66
C PHE A 75 -0.47 9.68 11.33
N SER A 76 -0.84 10.88 11.80
CA SER A 76 -0.04 12.08 11.50
C SER A 76 1.34 12.03 12.13
N THR A 77 1.51 11.39 13.28
CA THR A 77 2.82 11.24 13.93
C THR A 77 3.63 10.16 13.20
N ASP A 78 3.05 8.96 13.06
CA ASP A 78 3.72 7.79 12.50
C ASP A 78 4.18 8.02 11.05
N VAL A 79 3.35 8.73 10.27
CA VAL A 79 3.65 8.99 8.87
C VAL A 79 4.55 10.20 8.66
N GLN A 80 4.69 11.14 9.60
CA GLN A 80 5.69 12.20 9.48
C GLN A 80 7.11 11.66 9.67
N GLU A 81 7.30 10.69 10.58
CA GLU A 81 8.56 9.95 10.70
C GLU A 81 8.87 9.19 9.41
N LEU A 82 7.88 8.42 8.92
CA LEU A 82 7.99 7.68 7.66
C LEU A 82 8.24 8.60 6.45
N ARG A 83 7.59 9.77 6.40
CA ARG A 83 7.75 10.74 5.31
C ARG A 83 9.18 11.22 5.20
N GLY A 84 9.88 11.42 6.31
CA GLY A 84 11.30 11.80 6.30
C GLY A 84 12.17 10.73 5.64
N GLU A 85 11.92 9.46 5.98
CA GLU A 85 12.64 8.32 5.42
C GLU A 85 12.28 8.08 3.94
N LEU A 86 10.98 8.07 3.60
CA LEU A 86 10.49 7.83 2.24
C LEU A 86 10.86 8.95 1.26
N LEU A 87 10.72 10.22 1.65
CA LEU A 87 11.03 11.36 0.76
C LEU A 87 12.53 11.63 0.61
N SER A 88 13.38 11.03 1.46
CA SER A 88 14.84 11.13 1.31
C SER A 88 15.35 10.27 0.15
N ASN A 89 14.56 9.29 -0.29
CA ASN A 89 14.87 8.41 -1.42
C ASN A 89 13.99 8.78 -2.63
N GLN A 90 14.60 8.85 -3.82
CA GLN A 90 13.83 8.90 -5.06
C GLN A 90 13.21 7.53 -5.29
N GLN A 91 11.93 7.39 -4.96
CA GLN A 91 11.17 6.15 -5.10
C GLN A 91 10.31 6.24 -6.37
N ASP A 92 10.33 5.19 -7.18
CA ASP A 92 9.51 5.06 -8.38
C ASP A 92 8.19 4.33 -8.08
N ILE A 93 7.19 4.50 -8.95
CA ILE A 93 5.91 3.78 -8.81
C ILE A 93 6.16 2.27 -8.91
N GLY A 94 5.60 1.53 -7.96
CA GLY A 94 5.83 0.11 -7.78
C GLY A 94 6.97 -0.21 -6.82
N ASP A 95 7.80 0.75 -6.41
CA ASP A 95 8.84 0.48 -5.42
C ASP A 95 8.21 0.15 -4.07
N PHE A 96 8.78 -0.84 -3.38
CA PHE A 96 8.31 -1.29 -2.09
C PHE A 96 9.45 -1.68 -1.18
N GLU A 97 9.17 -1.66 0.11
CA GLU A 97 10.09 -2.16 1.12
C GLU A 97 9.32 -2.91 2.21
N PHE A 98 9.92 -3.99 2.71
CA PHE A 98 9.54 -4.61 3.98
C PHE A 98 10.45 -4.04 5.06
N ALA A 99 9.92 -3.12 5.86
CA ALA A 99 10.69 -2.38 6.85
C ALA A 99 11.24 -3.30 7.94
N ARG A 100 12.44 -2.99 8.43
CA ARG A 100 13.13 -3.78 9.46
C ARG A 100 12.79 -3.33 10.89
N HIS A 101 11.83 -2.42 11.08
CA HIS A 101 11.65 -1.70 12.34
C HIS A 101 10.24 -1.83 12.95
N GLY A 102 10.18 -2.38 14.17
CA GLY A 102 9.08 -2.27 15.16
C GLY A 102 7.79 -3.04 14.88
N VAL A 103 7.06 -3.38 15.95
CA VAL A 103 5.69 -3.94 15.91
C VAL A 103 4.70 -2.82 16.21
N GLY A 104 3.58 -2.77 15.49
CA GLY A 104 2.33 -2.25 16.05
C GLY A 104 2.08 -0.74 15.95
N THR A 105 3.05 0.07 15.54
CA THR A 105 2.84 1.49 15.13
C THR A 105 3.80 1.97 14.04
N LYS A 106 4.73 1.11 13.62
CA LYS A 106 5.73 1.43 12.60
C LYS A 106 5.37 0.68 11.34
N VAL A 107 5.46 1.36 10.21
CA VAL A 107 5.16 0.77 8.90
C VAL A 107 5.97 -0.50 8.72
N GLU A 108 5.30 -1.65 8.67
CA GLU A 108 5.97 -2.94 8.45
C GLU A 108 6.28 -3.16 6.96
N ALA A 109 5.47 -2.61 6.06
CA ALA A 109 5.77 -2.54 4.64
C ALA A 109 5.14 -1.32 3.98
N PHE A 110 5.78 -0.82 2.93
CA PHE A 110 5.17 0.18 2.06
C PHE A 110 5.31 -0.19 0.59
N LEU A 111 4.45 0.37 -0.25
CA LEU A 111 4.50 0.29 -1.71
C LEU A 111 4.07 1.65 -2.30
N VAL A 112 4.84 2.19 -3.24
CA VAL A 112 4.46 3.38 -4.01
C VAL A 112 3.40 2.99 -5.03
N VAL A 113 2.17 3.47 -4.84
CA VAL A 113 1.02 3.10 -5.68
C VAL A 113 0.67 4.16 -6.72
N GLY A 114 1.23 5.36 -6.59
CA GLY A 114 1.05 6.49 -7.50
C GLY A 114 1.90 7.68 -7.05
N ASP A 115 1.88 8.78 -7.80
CA ASP A 115 2.66 9.97 -7.45
C ASP A 115 2.24 10.53 -6.09
N GLY A 116 3.16 10.49 -5.12
CA GLY A 116 2.91 10.89 -3.73
C GLY A 116 1.85 10.05 -3.00
N LEU A 117 1.48 8.89 -3.54
CA LEU A 117 0.51 7.96 -2.97
C LEU A 117 1.20 6.65 -2.57
N TYR A 118 0.95 6.22 -1.35
CA TYR A 118 1.61 5.07 -0.74
C TYR A 118 0.58 4.10 -0.17
N LEU A 119 0.79 2.82 -0.39
CA LEU A 119 0.17 1.76 0.38
C LEU A 119 1.07 1.43 1.57
N ILE A 120 0.50 1.45 2.77
CA ILE A 120 1.15 1.06 4.02
C ILE A 120 0.49 -0.24 4.49
N CYS A 121 1.29 -1.22 4.88
CA CYS A 121 0.81 -2.51 5.37
C CYS A 121 1.46 -2.81 6.71
N ASN A 122 0.64 -3.27 7.64
CA ASN A 122 1.01 -3.53 9.02
C ASN A 122 0.56 -4.90 9.49
N ASN A 123 1.25 -5.42 10.51
CA ASN A 123 0.81 -6.59 11.27
C ASN A 123 0.71 -6.22 12.75
N THR A 124 -0.51 -6.25 13.28
CA THR A 124 -0.76 -5.80 14.66
C THR A 124 -0.18 -6.72 15.75
N ALA A 125 0.28 -7.92 15.39
CA ALA A 125 0.76 -8.94 16.32
C ALA A 125 2.25 -9.29 16.17
N GLN A 126 2.85 -9.13 14.98
CA GLN A 126 4.20 -9.61 14.66
C GLN A 126 4.98 -8.59 13.82
N SER A 127 6.28 -8.46 14.07
CA SER A 127 7.16 -7.64 13.22
C SER A 127 7.53 -8.37 11.93
N MET A 128 8.00 -7.62 10.92
CA MET A 128 8.64 -8.23 9.74
C MET A 128 9.83 -9.14 10.09
N ASN A 129 10.62 -8.80 11.11
CA ASN A 129 11.72 -9.65 11.56
C ASN A 129 11.24 -11.01 12.10
N SER A 130 10.00 -11.08 12.59
CA SER A 130 9.37 -12.33 13.02
C SER A 130 8.75 -13.06 11.83
N LEU A 131 8.00 -12.34 10.98
CA LEU A 131 7.29 -12.91 9.84
C LEU A 131 8.25 -13.53 8.80
N THR A 132 9.35 -12.86 8.52
CA THR A 132 10.33 -13.29 7.49
C THR A 132 11.13 -14.53 7.86
N LYS A 133 11.10 -14.98 9.13
CA LYS A 133 11.76 -16.20 9.59
C LYS A 133 10.95 -17.46 9.30
N ASP A 134 9.65 -17.32 9.07
CA ASP A 134 8.79 -18.44 8.75
C ASP A 134 9.09 -18.93 7.31
N PRO A 135 9.34 -20.23 7.08
CA PRO A 135 9.69 -20.74 5.75
C PRO A 135 8.63 -20.47 4.68
N LEU A 136 7.37 -20.23 5.08
CA LEU A 136 6.29 -19.87 4.15
C LEU A 136 6.40 -18.44 3.60
N TRP A 137 7.21 -17.58 4.23
CA TRP A 137 7.38 -16.18 3.85
C TRP A 137 7.76 -16.03 2.37
N LEU A 138 8.68 -16.85 1.87
CA LEU A 138 9.17 -16.74 0.49
C LEU A 138 8.06 -16.90 -0.54
N SER A 139 7.09 -17.78 -0.28
CA SER A 139 5.89 -17.90 -1.12
C SER A 139 4.88 -16.79 -0.83
N ALA A 140 4.71 -16.41 0.43
CA ALA A 140 3.71 -15.45 0.85
C ALA A 140 3.99 -14.02 0.38
N GLN A 141 5.23 -13.66 0.08
CA GLN A 141 5.58 -12.34 -0.47
C GLN A 141 5.28 -12.20 -1.98
N VAL A 142 5.12 -13.30 -2.72
CA VAL A 142 4.92 -13.27 -4.18
C VAL A 142 3.71 -12.42 -4.60
N PRO A 143 2.52 -12.55 -3.98
CA PRO A 143 1.38 -11.71 -4.34
C PRO A 143 1.64 -10.21 -4.13
N PHE A 144 2.50 -9.85 -3.18
CA PHE A 144 2.88 -8.45 -2.95
C PHE A 144 3.76 -7.91 -4.08
N VAL A 145 4.67 -8.75 -4.62
CA VAL A 145 5.47 -8.41 -5.80
C VAL A 145 4.58 -8.25 -7.03
N GLU A 146 3.61 -9.14 -7.22
CA GLU A 146 2.62 -9.04 -8.30
C GLU A 146 1.76 -7.76 -8.16
N LEU A 147 1.41 -7.38 -6.93
CA LEU A 147 0.72 -6.13 -6.65
C LEU A 147 1.58 -4.91 -7.03
N SER A 148 2.87 -4.92 -6.70
CA SER A 148 3.84 -3.91 -7.10
C SER A 148 3.90 -3.74 -8.62
N ASP A 149 4.04 -4.85 -9.36
CA ASP A 149 4.06 -4.83 -10.83
C ASP A 149 2.76 -4.27 -11.40
N ARG A 150 1.62 -4.57 -10.75
CA ARG A 150 0.33 -4.05 -11.18
C ARG A 150 0.28 -2.53 -11.05
N PHE A 151 0.68 -1.96 -9.92
CA PHE A 151 0.72 -0.49 -9.75
C PHE A 151 1.75 0.18 -10.65
N ARG A 152 2.87 -0.49 -10.97
CA ARG A 152 3.83 0.02 -11.96
C ARG A 152 3.21 0.13 -13.36
N SER A 153 2.35 -0.82 -13.73
CA SER A 153 1.69 -0.86 -15.05
C SER A 153 0.43 -0.01 -15.15
N ASP A 154 -0.26 0.22 -14.03
CA ASP A 154 -1.58 0.85 -13.93
C ASP A 154 -1.61 1.68 -12.63
N PRO A 155 -0.91 2.83 -12.56
CA PRO A 155 -0.79 3.59 -11.31
C PRO A 155 -2.13 4.11 -10.79
N LEU A 156 -2.24 4.21 -9.47
CA LEU A 156 -3.35 4.90 -8.82
C LEU A 156 -3.22 6.40 -9.03
N VAL A 157 -4.28 7.02 -9.52
CA VAL A 157 -4.42 8.48 -9.55
C VAL A 157 -5.58 8.86 -8.64
N PHE A 158 -5.36 9.85 -7.80
CA PHE A 158 -6.39 10.36 -6.90
C PHE A 158 -6.43 11.89 -7.00
N PRO A 159 -7.59 12.52 -7.30
CA PRO A 159 -7.72 13.96 -7.29
C PRO A 159 -7.63 14.45 -5.84
N LEU A 160 -6.62 15.28 -5.55
CA LEU A 160 -6.42 15.89 -4.23
C LEU A 160 -7.15 17.22 -4.07
#